data_AF-A0A946KXN7-F1
#
_entry.id   AF-A0A946KXN7-F1
#
_cell.length_a   1.000
_cell.length_b   1.000
_cell.length_c   1.000
_cell.angle_alpha   90.00
_cell.angle_beta   90.00
_cell.angle_gamma   90.00
#
_symmetry.space_group_name_H-M   'P 1'
#
loop_
_entity.id
_entity.type
_entity.pdbx_description
1 polymer ?
#
loop_
_entity_poly.entity_id
_entity_poly.type
_entity_poly.pdbx_seq_one_letter_code
_entity_poly.pdbx_strand_id
1 'polypeptide(L)'
;MADSMEEELNSLWIEVEILTGTKYLKRKIPPDVSDHFSDETNQVIRNLKDLNQRINNRRDVRLLSRMQQELRNDGEMSPEMYLWWVNRY
;
A
#
# COMPACT_ATOMS: atom_id res chain seq x y z
N MET A 1 -10.45 9.83 -6.68
CA MET A 1 -9.06 10.10 -6.24
C MET A 1 -8.37 8.88 -5.60
N ALA A 2 -9.09 7.93 -4.99
CA ALA A 2 -8.49 6.66 -4.56
C ALA A 2 -8.19 5.75 -5.76
N ASP A 3 -9.07 5.73 -6.77
CA ASP A 3 -8.94 4.87 -7.96
C ASP A 3 -7.67 5.15 -8.77
N SER A 4 -7.30 6.43 -8.93
CA SER A 4 -6.13 6.81 -9.73
C SER A 4 -4.80 6.28 -9.18
N MET A 5 -4.64 6.17 -7.86
CA MET A 5 -3.41 5.60 -7.27
C MET A 5 -3.41 4.08 -7.31
N GLU A 6 -4.58 3.43 -7.20
CA GLU A 6 -4.68 1.97 -7.34
C GLU A 6 -4.50 1.54 -8.81
N GLU A 7 -4.95 2.34 -9.77
CA GLU A 7 -4.68 2.17 -11.20
C GLU A 7 -3.19 2.35 -11.55
N GLU A 8 -2.54 3.35 -10.96
CA GLU A 8 -1.09 3.57 -11.09
C GLU A 8 -0.29 2.41 -10.49
N LEU A 9 -0.69 1.93 -9.29
CA LEU A 9 -0.11 0.75 -8.65
C LEU A 9 -0.25 -0.48 -9.56
N ASN A 10 -1.43 -0.69 -10.15
CA ASN A 10 -1.70 -1.82 -11.04
C ASN A 10 -0.86 -1.75 -12.31
N SER A 11 -0.70 -0.55 -12.88
CA SER A 11 0.13 -0.30 -14.06
C SER A 11 1.61 -0.61 -13.78
N LEU A 12 2.16 -0.11 -12.68
CA LEU A 12 3.53 -0.38 -12.26
C LEU A 12 3.77 -1.88 -11.99
N TRP A 13 2.79 -2.59 -11.44
CA TRP A 13 2.88 -4.04 -11.27
C TRP A 13 2.98 -4.78 -12.60
N ILE A 14 2.17 -4.40 -13.59
CA ILE A 14 2.21 -5.00 -14.93
C ILE A 14 3.57 -4.72 -15.58
N GLU A 15 4.09 -3.50 -15.45
CA GLU A 15 5.38 -3.11 -16.00
C GLU A 15 6.52 -3.93 -15.37
N VAL A 16 6.55 -4.08 -14.04
CA VAL A 16 7.52 -4.94 -13.35
C VAL A 16 7.40 -6.39 -13.80
N GLU A 17 6.19 -6.93 -13.98
CA GLU A 17 5.98 -8.31 -14.47
C GLU A 17 6.52 -8.50 -15.90
N ILE A 18 6.36 -7.50 -16.76
CA ILE A 18 6.89 -7.53 -18.13
C ILE A 18 8.42 -7.46 -18.12
N LEU A 19 8.99 -6.52 -17.36
CA LEU A 19 10.44 -6.28 -17.31
C LEU A 19 11.21 -7.44 -16.64
N THR A 20 10.64 -8.02 -15.59
CA THR A 20 11.26 -9.13 -14.85
C THR A 20 10.90 -10.51 -15.42
N GLY A 21 9.95 -10.58 -16.36
CA GLY A 21 9.40 -11.84 -16.88
C GLY A 21 8.73 -12.73 -15.82
N THR A 22 8.50 -12.18 -14.62
CA THR A 22 8.02 -12.92 -13.45
C THR A 22 6.60 -12.51 -13.15
N LYS A 23 5.67 -13.47 -13.10
CA LYS A 23 4.26 -13.20 -12.78
C LYS A 23 4.01 -13.31 -11.27
N TYR A 24 3.59 -12.23 -10.64
CA TYR A 24 3.35 -12.22 -9.19
C TYR A 24 1.90 -12.58 -8.88
N LEU A 25 1.68 -13.78 -8.33
CA LEU A 25 0.34 -14.27 -7.95
C LEU A 25 -0.34 -13.42 -6.87
N LYS A 26 0.44 -12.82 -5.97
CA LYS A 26 -0.05 -11.97 -4.88
C LYS A 26 0.78 -10.69 -4.87
N ARG A 27 0.29 -9.67 -5.59
CA ARG A 27 0.84 -8.30 -5.70
C ARG A 27 0.77 -7.51 -4.38
N LYS A 28 1.19 -8.13 -3.27
CA LYS A 28 1.12 -7.60 -1.91
C LYS A 28 2.44 -6.97 -1.48
N ILE A 29 3.56 -7.56 -1.87
CA ILE A 29 4.89 -7.15 -1.47
C ILE A 29 5.69 -6.88 -2.74
N PRO A 30 6.11 -5.62 -3.00
CA PRO A 30 6.97 -5.30 -4.13
C PRO A 30 8.26 -6.13 -4.07
N PRO A 31 8.80 -6.59 -5.21
CA PRO A 31 10.11 -7.22 -5.25
C PRO A 31 11.20 -6.22 -4.83
N ASP A 32 12.33 -6.72 -4.34
CA ASP A 32 13.49 -5.87 -4.07
C ASP A 32 14.33 -5.64 -5.34
N VAL A 33 15.04 -4.51 -5.36
CA VAL A 33 16.01 -4.20 -6.39
C VAL A 33 17.14 -5.22 -6.39
N SER A 34 17.64 -5.56 -7.57
CA SER A 34 18.67 -6.58 -7.73
C SER A 34 19.64 -6.19 -8.85
N ASP A 35 20.91 -6.56 -8.69
CA ASP A 35 21.94 -6.37 -9.73
C ASP A 35 21.67 -7.22 -10.97
N HIS A 36 20.76 -8.20 -10.87
CA HIS A 36 20.30 -9.01 -11.99
C HIS A 36 19.31 -8.28 -12.92
N PHE A 37 18.78 -7.14 -12.49
CA PHE A 37 17.83 -6.33 -13.26
C PHE A 37 18.52 -5.12 -13.90
N SER A 38 17.98 -4.64 -15.03
CA SER A 38 18.45 -3.38 -15.61
C SER A 38 18.18 -2.21 -14.67
N ASP A 39 18.96 -1.13 -14.81
CA ASP A 39 18.75 0.10 -14.05
C ASP A 39 17.32 0.64 -14.19
N GLU A 40 16.74 0.52 -15.38
CA GLU A 40 15.34 0.86 -15.67
C GLU A 40 14.37 0.01 -14.85
N THR A 41 14.55 -1.31 -14.84
CA THR A 41 13.71 -2.23 -14.05
C THR A 41 13.82 -1.94 -12.56
N ASN A 42 15.03 -1.70 -12.07
CA ASN A 42 15.26 -1.32 -10.67
C ASN A 42 14.60 0.03 -10.33
N GLN A 43 14.56 0.97 -11.26
CA GLN A 43 13.85 2.24 -11.07
C GLN A 43 12.34 2.04 -10.98
N VAL A 44 11.73 1.22 -11.85
CA VAL A 44 10.30 0.90 -11.79
C VAL A 44 9.95 0.21 -10.47
N ILE A 45 10.78 -0.73 -10.00
CA ILE A 45 10.62 -1.39 -8.70
C ILE A 45 10.65 -0.37 -7.54
N ARG A 46 11.57 0.61 -7.57
CA ARG A 46 11.61 1.69 -6.57
C ARG A 46 10.35 2.54 -6.59
N ASN A 47 9.87 2.91 -7.76
CA ASN A 47 8.62 3.68 -7.92
C ASN A 47 7.42 2.89 -7.37
N LEU A 48 7.34 1.60 -7.64
CA LEU A 48 6.31 0.71 -7.10
C LEU A 48 6.34 0.67 -5.56
N LYS A 49 7.54 0.57 -4.97
CA LYS A 49 7.73 0.56 -3.52
C LYS A 49 7.32 1.89 -2.87
N ASP A 50 7.71 3.02 -3.47
CA ASP A 50 7.31 4.35 -3.01
C ASP A 50 5.79 4.56 -3.08
N LEU A 51 5.17 4.22 -4.21
CA LEU A 51 3.72 4.35 -4.38
C LEU A 51 2.96 3.49 -3.37
N ASN A 52 3.39 2.24 -3.16
CA ASN A 52 2.79 1.35 -2.17
C ASN A 52 2.90 1.94 -0.75
N GLN A 53 4.05 2.53 -0.40
CA GLN A 53 4.23 3.21 0.89
C GLN A 53 3.31 4.43 1.03
N ARG A 54 3.17 5.25 -0.03
CA ARG A 54 2.29 6.43 -0.01
C ARG A 54 0.82 6.05 0.15
N ILE A 55 0.38 4.95 -0.46
CA ILE A 55 -0.97 4.39 -0.29
C ILE A 55 -1.17 3.94 1.16
N ASN A 56 -0.22 3.18 1.72
CA ASN A 56 -0.29 2.73 3.11
C ASN A 56 -0.33 3.90 4.08
N ASN A 57 0.57 4.88 3.94
CA ASN A 57 0.57 6.08 4.79
C ASN A 57 -0.77 6.85 4.70
N ARG A 58 -1.38 6.96 3.52
CA ARG A 58 -2.71 7.58 3.37
C ARG A 58 -3.82 6.78 4.05
N ARG A 59 -3.76 5.45 3.98
CA ARG A 59 -4.71 4.57 4.67
C ARG A 59 -4.57 4.71 6.18
N ASP A 60 -3.34 4.75 6.68
CA ASP A 60 -3.05 4.96 8.11
C ASP A 60 -3.54 6.31 8.61
N VAL A 61 -3.28 7.40 7.88
CA VAL A 61 -3.78 8.73 8.24
C VAL A 61 -5.31 8.76 8.27
N ARG A 62 -5.97 8.15 7.28
CA ARG A 62 -7.45 8.05 7.26
C ARG A 62 -7.98 7.25 8.44
N LEU A 63 -7.31 6.15 8.79
CA LEU A 63 -7.64 5.34 9.95
C LEU A 63 -7.54 6.16 11.25
N LEU A 64 -6.43 6.88 11.43
CA LEU A 64 -6.21 7.74 12.59
C LEU A 64 -7.26 8.86 12.68
N SER A 65 -7.62 9.48 11.56
CA SER A 65 -8.68 10.50 11.55
C SER A 65 -10.05 9.93 11.94
N ARG A 66 -10.40 8.72 11.46
CA ARG A 66 -11.64 8.03 11.87
C ARG A 66 -11.63 7.67 13.35
N MET A 67 -10.51 7.12 13.84
CA MET A 67 -10.31 6.86 15.27
C MET A 67 -10.55 8.11 16.11
N GLN A 68 -9.94 9.24 15.74
CA GLN A 68 -10.12 10.49 16.48
C GLN A 68 -11.57 10.98 16.49
N GLN A 69 -12.32 10.76 15.41
CA GLN A 69 -13.73 11.16 15.32
C GLN A 69 -14.63 10.25 16.14
N GLU A 70 -14.46 8.93 16.05
CA GLU A 70 -15.30 7.94 16.73
C GLU A 70 -15.01 7.91 18.24
N LEU A 71 -13.75 7.95 18.65
CA LEU A 71 -13.36 8.01 20.07
C LEU A 71 -13.79 9.32 20.75
N ARG A 72 -13.85 10.43 20.01
CA ARG A 72 -14.37 11.71 20.54
C ARG A 72 -15.89 11.71 20.75
N ASN A 73 -16.62 10.91 20.00
CA ASN A 73 -18.09 10.90 20.03
C ASN A 73 -18.66 9.94 21.08
N ASP A 74 -18.06 8.75 21.25
CA ASP A 74 -18.65 7.70 22.09
C ASP A 74 -17.96 7.51 23.45
N GLY A 75 -16.69 7.88 23.63
CA GLY A 75 -15.96 7.80 24.91
C GLY A 75 -15.78 6.40 25.54
N GLU A 76 -16.56 5.39 25.13
CA GLU A 76 -16.55 4.02 25.67
C GLU A 76 -15.55 3.10 24.98
N MET A 77 -15.16 3.40 23.74
CA MET A 77 -14.19 2.60 22.99
C MET A 77 -12.77 3.08 23.25
N SER A 78 -11.83 2.18 23.52
CA SER A 78 -10.40 2.53 23.60
C SER A 78 -9.74 2.43 22.21
N PRO A 79 -8.61 3.14 21.98
CA PRO A 79 -7.84 3.00 20.75
C PRO A 79 -7.47 1.54 20.43
N GLU A 80 -7.14 0.73 21.43
CA GLU A 80 -6.81 -0.70 21.23
C GLU A 80 -8.03 -1.52 20.79
N MET A 81 -9.21 -1.27 21.39
CA MET A 81 -10.45 -1.94 20.99
C MET A 81 -10.86 -1.58 19.56
N TYR A 82 -10.67 -0.32 19.16
CA TYR A 82 -10.95 0.10 17.79
C TYR A 82 -10.04 -0.60 16.78
N LEU A 83 -8.73 -0.64 17.04
CA LEU A 83 -7.78 -1.35 16.17
C LEU A 83 -8.08 -2.84 16.09
N TRP A 84 -8.51 -3.48 17.19
CA TRP A 84 -8.94 -4.87 17.17
C TRP A 84 -10.19 -5.09 16.31
N TRP A 85 -11.16 -4.18 16.35
CA TRP A 85 -12.39 -4.26 15.55
C TRP A 85 -12.13 -4.05 14.06
N VAL A 86 -11.35 -3.02 13.70
CA VAL A 86 -11.01 -2.72 12.30
C VAL A 86 -10.15 -3.80 11.66
N ASN A 87 -9.24 -4.44 12.40
CA ASN A 87 -8.42 -5.52 11.86
C ASN A 87 -9.14 -6.88 11.76
N ARG A 88 -10.40 -6.97 12.23
CA ARG A 88 -11.19 -8.22 12.24
C ARG A 88 -12.03 -8.42 10.98
N TYR A 89 -12.21 -7.38 10.16
CA TYR A 89 -12.96 -7.37 8.90
C TYR A 89 -12.08 -6.89 7.73
#